data_AF-A0A1T4ZG24-F1
#
_entry.id   AF-A0A1T4ZG24-F1
#
_cell.length_a   1.000
_cell.length_b   1.000
_cell.length_c   1.000
_cell.angle_alpha   90.00
_cell.angle_beta   90.00
_cell.angle_gamma   90.00
#
_symmetry.space_group_name_H-M   'P 1'
#
loop_
_entity.id
_entity.type
_entity.pdbx_description
1 polymer ?
#
loop_
_entity_poly.entity_id
_entity_poly.type
_entity_poly.pdbx_seq_one_letter_code
_entity_poly.pdbx_strand_id
1 'polypeptide(L)'
;MKSPSKKAPTIGLVEVPALGLYESRLLMKKCFEKGLSGKALEIFTQEIISDTSIDWQTLEQKYNFVYSKEHAIPDQLFDQLKGNL
;
A
#
# COMPACT_ATOMS: atom_id res chain seq x y z
N MET A 1 -42.58 -14.05 26.80
CA MET A 1 -41.19 -14.47 26.48
C MET A 1 -40.55 -13.35 25.66
N LYS A 2 -39.49 -12.70 26.16
CA LYS A 2 -38.75 -11.66 25.42
C LYS A 2 -37.76 -12.36 24.48
N SER A 3 -37.90 -12.12 23.18
CA SER A 3 -36.99 -12.64 22.15
C SER A 3 -35.57 -12.08 22.37
N PRO A 4 -34.50 -12.88 22.25
CA PRO A 4 -33.14 -12.37 22.41
C PRO A 4 -32.77 -11.51 21.21
N SER A 5 -32.41 -10.26 21.49
CA SER A 5 -31.86 -9.31 20.52
C SER A 5 -30.54 -9.87 19.99
N LYS A 6 -30.52 -10.27 18.71
CA LYS A 6 -29.28 -10.62 18.01
C LYS A 6 -28.49 -9.34 17.81
N LYS A 7 -27.49 -9.08 18.65
CA LYS A 7 -26.48 -8.07 18.34
C LYS A 7 -25.79 -8.51 17.05
N ALA A 8 -25.86 -7.66 16.02
CA ALA A 8 -25.10 -7.86 14.80
C ALA A 8 -23.61 -7.94 15.16
N PRO A 9 -22.83 -8.83 14.54
CA PRO A 9 -21.40 -8.85 14.75
C PRO A 9 -20.84 -7.52 14.24
N THR A 10 -20.30 -6.72 15.16
CA THR A 10 -19.45 -5.58 14.79
C THR A 10 -18.25 -6.19 14.09
N ILE A 11 -18.24 -6.18 12.77
CA ILE A 11 -17.04 -6.46 11.99
C ILE A 11 -16.08 -5.35 12.42
N GLY A 12 -15.09 -5.71 13.24
CA GLY A 12 -14.03 -4.80 13.61
C GLY A 12 -13.47 -4.23 12.32
N LEU A 13 -13.53 -2.91 12.16
CA LEU A 13 -12.75 -2.21 11.17
C LEU A 13 -11.31 -2.60 11.46
N VAL A 14 -10.80 -3.59 10.72
CA VAL A 14 -9.36 -3.80 10.62
C VAL A 14 -8.88 -2.47 10.07
N GLU A 15 -8.19 -1.69 10.90
CA GLU A 15 -7.41 -0.57 10.42
C GLU A 15 -6.51 -1.15 9.34
N VAL A 16 -6.88 -0.95 8.08
CA VAL A 16 -6.00 -1.25 6.96
C VAL A 16 -4.81 -0.33 7.24
N PRO A 17 -3.63 -0.86 7.60
CA PRO A 17 -2.50 -0.01 7.91
C PRO A 17 -2.31 0.88 6.69
N ALA A 18 -2.28 2.20 6.91
CA ALA A 18 -2.30 3.19 5.84
C ALA A 18 -1.23 2.93 4.76
N LEU A 19 -0.19 2.16 5.10
CA LEU A 19 0.79 1.57 4.20
C LEU A 19 0.17 0.94 2.94
N GLY A 20 -0.81 0.04 3.06
CA GLY A 20 -1.39 -0.65 1.89
C GLY A 20 -2.09 0.29 0.90
N LEU A 21 -2.67 1.39 1.39
CA LEU A 21 -3.24 2.44 0.55
C LEU A 21 -2.15 3.26 -0.13
N TYR A 22 -1.05 3.57 0.56
CA TYR A 22 0.08 4.30 0.00
C TYR A 22 0.81 3.50 -1.09
N GLU A 23 1.06 2.21 -0.85
CA GLU A 23 1.70 1.31 -1.81
C GLU A 23 0.89 1.18 -3.09
N SER A 24 -0.43 0.97 -2.95
CA SER A 24 -1.34 0.88 -4.08
C SER A 24 -1.36 2.19 -4.89
N ARG A 25 -1.34 3.35 -4.22
CA ARG A 25 -1.28 4.67 -4.89
C ARG A 25 0.04 4.87 -5.63
N LEU A 26 1.18 4.51 -5.03
CA LEU A 26 2.48 4.61 -5.70
C LEU A 26 2.58 3.69 -6.91
N LEU A 27 2.07 2.46 -6.79
CA LEU A 27 2.04 1.51 -7.89
C LEU A 27 1.23 2.07 -9.06
N MET A 28 0.01 2.55 -8.79
CA MET A 28 -0.87 3.13 -9.81
C MET A 28 -0.26 4.40 -10.45
N LYS A 29 0.40 5.26 -9.65
CA LYS A 29 1.13 6.43 -10.16
C LYS A 29 2.26 6.01 -11.11
N LYS A 30 3.07 5.01 -10.75
CA LYS A 30 4.15 4.50 -11.62
C LYS A 30 3.60 3.87 -12.90
N CYS A 31 2.46 3.19 -12.84
CA CYS A 31 1.79 2.67 -14.02
C CYS A 31 1.37 3.80 -14.97
N PHE A 32 0.77 4.88 -14.44
CA PHE A 32 0.41 6.06 -15.20
C PHE A 32 1.63 6.75 -15.84
N GLU A 33 2.72 6.96 -15.09
CA GLU A 33 3.97 7.57 -15.59
C GLU A 33 4.63 6.75 -16.71
N LYS A 34 4.44 5.42 -16.70
CA LYS A 34 4.91 4.52 -17.75
C LYS A 34 4.00 4.50 -18.99
N GLY A 35 2.96 5.32 -19.02
CA GLY A 35 1.99 5.36 -20.12
C GLY A 35 1.09 4.14 -20.19
N LEU A 36 0.93 3.38 -19.10
CA LEU A 36 -0.06 2.30 -19.06
C LEU A 36 -1.47 2.89 -19.04
N SER A 37 -2.40 2.18 -19.65
CA SER A 37 -3.79 2.62 -19.81
C SER A 37 -4.77 1.55 -19.35
N GLY A 38 -5.93 1.96 -18.86
CA GLY A 38 -7.02 1.07 -18.49
C GLY A 38 -8.01 1.76 -17.56
N LYS A 39 -9.19 1.17 -17.39
CA LYS A 39 -10.30 1.83 -16.68
C LYS A 39 -9.95 2.23 -15.24
N ALA A 40 -9.20 1.39 -14.55
CA ALA A 40 -8.73 1.67 -13.19
C ALA A 40 -7.75 2.86 -13.15
N LEU A 41 -6.87 2.99 -14.15
CA LEU A 41 -5.92 4.11 -14.26
C LEU A 41 -6.61 5.42 -14.63
N GLU A 42 -7.66 5.38 -15.45
CA GLU A 42 -8.50 6.55 -15.73
C GLU A 42 -9.13 7.10 -14.46
N ILE A 43 -9.81 6.24 -13.69
CA ILE A 43 -10.46 6.61 -12.42
C ILE A 43 -9.40 7.14 -11.44
N PHE A 44 -8.27 6.44 -11.33
CA PHE A 44 -7.17 6.87 -10.47
C PHE A 44 -6.62 8.25 -10.87
N THR A 45 -6.51 8.54 -12.17
CA THR A 45 -6.01 9.84 -12.64
C THR A 45 -6.99 10.96 -12.32
N GLN A 46 -8.29 10.70 -12.53
CA GLN A 46 -9.35 11.67 -12.27
C GLN A 46 -9.55 11.96 -10.78
N GLU A 47 -9.55 10.92 -9.95
CA GLU A 47 -9.91 11.06 -8.53
C GLU A 47 -8.71 11.26 -7.61
N ILE A 48 -7.54 10.70 -7.95
CA ILE A 48 -6.38 10.65 -7.05
C ILE A 48 -5.21 11.49 -7.55
N ILE A 49 -4.79 11.38 -8.82
CA ILE A 49 -3.70 12.22 -9.34
C ILE A 49 -4.09 13.70 -9.35
N SER A 50 -5.35 13.99 -9.66
CA SER A 50 -5.88 15.36 -9.68
C SER A 50 -6.03 15.98 -8.29
N ASP A 51 -5.92 15.18 -7.22
CA ASP A 51 -5.99 15.66 -5.84
C ASP A 51 -4.66 16.30 -5.40
N THR A 52 -4.64 17.63 -5.40
CA THR A 52 -3.48 18.45 -5.00
C THR A 52 -3.16 18.40 -3.51
N SER A 53 -4.03 17.82 -2.67
CA SER A 53 -3.75 17.64 -1.24
C SER A 53 -2.78 16.48 -0.98
N ILE A 54 -2.54 15.61 -1.97
CA ILE A 54 -1.63 14.48 -1.85
C ILE A 54 -0.19 14.94 -2.07
N ASP A 55 0.61 14.89 -1.01
CA ASP A 55 2.06 15.05 -1.09
C ASP A 55 2.72 13.74 -1.58
N TRP A 56 2.87 13.64 -2.90
CA TRP A 56 3.49 12.50 -3.56
C TRP A 56 4.95 12.30 -3.17
N GLN A 57 5.68 13.37 -2.89
CA GLN A 57 7.10 13.30 -2.56
C GLN A 57 7.29 12.68 -1.18
N THR A 58 6.54 13.16 -0.18
CA THR A 58 6.58 12.60 1.17
C THR A 58 6.11 11.15 1.20
N LEU A 59 5.10 10.82 0.41
CA LEU A 59 4.56 9.46 0.30
C LEU A 59 5.61 8.49 -0.29
N GLU A 60 6.30 8.90 -1.36
CA GLU A 60 7.38 8.11 -1.96
C GLU A 60 8.59 7.96 -1.02
N GLN A 61 8.98 9.03 -0.31
CA GLN A 61 10.05 8.96 0.69
C GLN A 61 9.73 7.97 1.81
N LYS A 62 8.51 8.00 2.34
CA LYS A 62 8.06 7.09 3.40
C LYS A 62 8.10 5.63 2.92
N TYR A 63 7.61 5.37 1.71
CA TYR A 63 7.66 4.04 1.11
C TYR A 63 9.11 3.55 0.95
N ASN A 64 9.99 4.37 0.38
CA ASN A 64 11.39 4.02 0.19
C ASN A 64 12.10 3.77 1.53
N PHE A 65 11.79 4.54 2.57
CA PHE A 65 12.34 4.33 3.91
C PHE A 65 11.93 2.97 4.47
N VAL A 66 10.62 2.65 4.47
CA VAL A 66 10.10 1.38 4.98
C VAL A 66 10.76 0.20 4.28
N TYR A 67 10.84 0.22 2.95
CA TYR A 67 11.43 -0.89 2.19
C TYR A 67 12.97 -0.96 2.28
N SER A 68 13.65 0.15 2.55
CA SER A 68 15.10 0.17 2.72
C SER A 68 15.56 -0.14 4.15
N LYS A 69 14.68 -0.05 5.14
CA LYS A 69 15.03 -0.23 6.56
C LYS A 69 14.19 -1.27 7.29
N GLU A 70 12.88 -1.15 7.23
CA GLU A 70 11.96 -1.95 8.05
C GLU A 70 11.60 -3.29 7.40
N HIS A 71 11.50 -3.31 6.07
CA HIS A 71 11.28 -4.53 5.27
C HIS A 71 12.54 -4.96 4.51
N ALA A 72 13.68 -4.35 4.80
CA ALA A 72 14.95 -4.81 4.24
C ALA A 72 15.25 -6.22 4.74
N ILE A 73 15.50 -7.15 3.82
CA ILE A 73 15.99 -8.48 4.15
C ILE A 73 17.46 -8.30 4.60
N PRO A 74 17.84 -8.73 5.82
CA PRO A 74 19.20 -8.57 6.30
C PRO A 74 20.22 -9.23 5.38
N ASP A 75 21.32 -8.52 5.08
CA ASP A 75 22.39 -9.02 4.20
C ASP A 75 23.00 -10.34 4.70
N GLN A 76 23.03 -10.52 6.03
CA GLN A 76 23.52 -11.75 6.67
C GLN A 76 22.75 -13.02 6.23
N LEU A 77 21.49 -12.90 5.83
CA LEU A 77 20.74 -14.05 5.29
C LEU A 77 21.28 -14.48 3.92
N PHE A 78 21.76 -13.54 3.11
CA PHE A 78 22.34 -13.85 1.80
C PHE A 78 23.75 -14.46 1.94
N ASP A 79 24.50 -14.10 2.98
CA ASP A 79 25.80 -14.70 3.26
C ASP A 79 25.69 -16.21 3.58
N GLN A 80 24.59 -16.62 4.23
CA GLN A 80 24.31 -18.04 4.49
C GLN A 80 23.98 -18.84 3.23
N LEU A 81 23.48 -18.18 2.17
CA LEU A 81 23.18 -18.82 0.89
C LEU A 81 24.43 -18.99 0.02
N LYS A 82 25.39 -18.06 0.10
CA LYS A 82 26.65 -18.12 -0.67
C LYS A 82 27.58 -19.25 -0.24
N GLY A 83 27.47 -19.73 1.00
CA GLY A 83 28.28 -20.87 1.48
C GLY A 83 27.82 -22.24 0.98
N ASN A 84 26.67 -22.32 0.29
CA ASN A 84 26.04 -23.57 -0.15
C ASN A 84 25.92 -23.72 -1.68
N LEU A 85 26.62 -22.88 -2.46
CA LEU A 85 26.75 -22.96 -3.92
C LEU A 85 28.18 -23.37 -4.30
#